data_AF-A0A392MYK5-F1
#
_entry.id   AF-A0A392MYK5-F1
#
_cell.length_a   1.000
_cell.length_b   1.000
_cell.length_c   1.000
_cell.angle_alpha   90.00
_cell.angle_beta   90.00
_cell.angle_gamma   90.00
#
_symmetry.space_group_name_H-M   'P 1'
#
loop_
_entity.id
_entity.type
_entity.pdbx_description
1 polymer ?
#
loop_
_entity_poly.entity_id
_entity_poly.type
_entity_poly.pdbx_seq_one_letter_code
_entity_poly.pdbx_strand_id
1 'polypeptide(L)' 'MCVVRWSQFDLEQNGKADGRNKTLMNMARCMLKGKDMPKQFRREAVFAAAYILNRSPTKTLHEVTPGAEWSGRKPA' A
#
# COMPACT_ATOMS: atom_id res chain seq x y z
N MET A 1 -7.95 -5.65 -3.47
CA MET A 1 -7.15 -5.00 -2.41
C MET A 1 -6.20 -6.04 -1.84
N CYS A 2 -4.94 -6.11 -2.30
CA CYS A 2 -3.90 -6.87 -1.59
C CYS A 2 -3.22 -5.96 -0.58
N VAL A 3 -3.99 -5.55 0.43
CA VAL A 3 -3.47 -5.00 1.66
C VAL A 3 -4.44 -5.54 2.72
N VAL A 4 -3.94 -6.44 3.57
CA VAL A 4 -4.66 -7.26 4.56
C VAL A 4 -5.73 -8.23 4.02
N ARG A 5 -5.29 -9.38 3.49
CA ARG A 5 -6.02 -10.64 3.70
C ARG A 5 -5.31 -11.38 4.83
N TRP A 6 -5.93 -11.44 6.02
CA TRP A 6 -5.50 -12.32 7.10
C TRP A 6 -5.92 -13.74 6.73
N SER A 7 -5.20 -14.37 5.80
CA SER A 7 -5.30 -15.82 5.62
C SER A 7 -4.07 -16.42 6.28
N GLN A 8 -4.30 -17.06 7.41
CA GLN A 8 -3.37 -18.04 7.97
C GLN A 8 -3.07 -19.04 6.84
N PHE A 9 -1.80 -19.45 6.65
CA PHE A 9 -1.28 -20.24 5.52
C PHE A 9 -0.79 -19.44 4.30
N ASP A 10 0.32 -18.71 4.46
CA ASP A 10 1.50 -18.76 3.58
C ASP A 10 2.62 -17.87 4.18
N LEU A 11 3.62 -18.47 4.82
CA LEU A 11 4.67 -17.74 5.56
C LEU A 11 5.60 -16.93 4.63
N GLU A 12 5.85 -17.42 3.42
CA GLU A 12 6.75 -16.76 2.46
C GLU A 12 6.09 -15.55 1.80
N GLN A 13 4.80 -15.64 1.50
CA GLN A 13 4.01 -14.49 1.04
C GLN A 13 3.76 -13.49 2.16
N ASN A 14 3.62 -13.96 3.42
CA ASN A 14 3.49 -13.08 4.58
C ASN A 14 4.76 -12.25 4.80
N GLY A 15 5.97 -12.77 4.60
CA GLY A 15 7.20 -11.97 4.71
C GLY A 15 7.26 -10.80 3.71
N LYS A 16 6.80 -11.02 2.47
CA LYS A 16 6.66 -9.94 1.47
C LYS A 16 5.51 -8.98 1.83
N ALA A 17 4.41 -9.50 2.37
CA ALA A 17 3.28 -8.70 2.83
C ALA A 17 3.64 -7.83 4.06
N ASP A 18 4.45 -8.35 4.98
CA ASP A 18 4.93 -7.67 6.19
C ASP A 18 5.80 -6.47 5.83
N GLY A 19 6.68 -6.62 4.84
CA GLY A 19 7.45 -5.50 4.29
C GLY A 19 6.57 -4.39 3.71
N ARG A 20 5.54 -4.77 2.94
CA ARG A 20 4.58 -3.81 2.35
C ARG A 20 3.70 -3.14 3.42
N ASN A 21 3.25 -3.89 4.42
CA ASN A 21 2.46 -3.38 5.54
C ASN A 21 3.29 -2.41 6.40
N LYS A 22 4.59 -2.69 6.60
CA LYS A 22 5.51 -1.79 7.30
C LYS A 22 5.70 -0.48 6.53
N THR A 23 5.90 -0.55 5.21
CA THR A 23 5.99 0.64 4.35
C THR A 23 4.71 1.46 4.39
N LEU A 24 3.54 0.84 4.29
CA LEU A 24 2.25 1.52 4.37
C LEU A 24 2.08 2.30 5.68
N MET A 25 2.33 1.64 6.81
CA MET A 25 2.23 2.26 8.13
C MET A 25 3.29 3.33 8.36
N ASN A 26 4.45 3.22 7.71
CA ASN A 26 5.47 4.28 7.73
C ASN A 26 5.01 5.50 6.95
N MET A 27 4.48 5.32 5.73
CA MET A 27 3.97 6.44 4.93
C MET A 27 2.81 7.16 5.62
N ALA A 28 1.86 6.42 6.19
CA ALA A 28 0.76 7.03 6.94
C ALA A 28 1.28 7.88 8.12
N ARG A 29 2.31 7.41 8.84
CA ARG A 29 2.95 8.18 9.92
C ARG A 29 3.67 9.43 9.39
N CYS A 30 4.38 9.33 8.27
CA CYS A 30 5.04 10.47 7.62
C CYS A 30 4.03 11.51 7.15
N MET A 31 2.89 11.10 6.57
CA MET A 31 1.82 12.00 6.13
C MET A 31 1.21 12.76 7.31
N LEU A 32 0.93 12.06 8.42
CA LEU A 32 0.39 12.69 9.62
C LEU A 32 1.40 13.68 10.22
N LYS A 33 2.67 13.27 10.35
CA LYS A 33 3.73 14.13 10.92
C LYS A 33 4.08 15.32 10.04
N GLY A 34 4.07 15.16 8.72
CA GLY A 34 4.41 16.24 7.78
C GLY A 34 3.34 17.32 7.65
N LYS A 35 2.13 17.07 8.16
CA LYS A 35 1.00 18.02 8.15
C LYS A 35 0.48 18.34 9.55
N ASP A 36 1.23 17.96 10.60
CA ASP A 36 0.83 18.06 12.01
C ASP A 36 -0.63 17.60 12.25
N MET A 37 -1.00 16.53 11.58
CA MET A 37 -2.38 16.07 11.53
C MET A 37 -2.70 15.21 12.75
N PRO A 38 -3.85 15.44 13.42
CA PRO A 38 -4.23 14.65 14.59
C PRO A 38 -4.34 13.16 14.28
N LYS A 39 -4.01 12.32 15.26
CA LYS A 39 -4.02 10.85 15.11
C LYS A 39 -5.39 10.27 14.74
N GLN A 40 -6.48 11.02 14.91
CA GLN A 40 -7.82 10.63 14.50
C GLN A 40 -7.91 10.38 12.97
N PHE A 41 -7.09 11.09 12.17
CA PHE A 41 -7.05 10.94 10.72
C PHE A 41 -6.19 9.77 10.23
N ARG A 42 -5.84 8.84 11.12
CA ARG A 42 -4.97 7.71 10.79
C ARG A 42 -5.60 6.79 9.75
N ARG A 43 -6.93 6.63 9.74
CA ARG A 43 -7.61 5.82 8.73
C ARG A 43 -7.43 6.44 7.34
N GLU A 44 -7.72 7.73 7.23
CA GLU A 44 -7.61 8.54 6.01
C GLU A 44 -6.17 8.55 5.49
N ALA A 45 -5.19 8.73 6.39
CA ALA A 45 -3.78 8.66 6.05
C ALA A 45 -3.35 7.27 5.54
N VAL A 46 -3.87 6.18 6.14
CA VAL A 46 -3.61 4.81 5.67
C VAL A 46 -4.27 4.56 4.30
N PHE A 47 -5.49 5.05 4.08
CA PHE A 47 -6.16 4.96 2.77
C PHE A 47 -5.39 5.72 1.69
N ALA A 48 -4.96 6.94 1.97
CA ALA A 48 -4.15 7.74 1.06
C ALA A 48 -2.81 7.06 0.75
N ALA A 49 -2.13 6.53 1.78
CA ALA A 49 -0.89 5.78 1.60
C ALA A 49 -1.08 4.52 0.76
N ALA A 50 -2.16 3.77 0.99
CA ALA A 50 -2.49 2.58 0.21
C ALA A 50 -2.80 2.95 -1.25
N TYR A 51 -3.53 4.03 -1.47
CA TYR A 51 -3.85 4.52 -2.79
C TYR A 51 -2.58 4.90 -3.57
N ILE A 52 -1.64 5.62 -2.95
CA ILE A 52 -0.36 5.96 -3.56
C ILE A 52 0.45 4.70 -3.87
N LEU A 53 0.61 3.77 -2.92
CA LEU A 53 1.36 2.53 -3.17
C LEU A 53 0.75 1.66 -4.26
N ASN A 54 -0.58 1.65 -4.36
CA ASN A 54 -1.28 0.90 -5.40
C ASN A 54 -1.25 1.58 -6.76
N ARG A 55 -0.92 2.87 -6.82
CA ARG A 55 -0.81 3.66 -8.06
C ARG A 55 0.63 3.86 -8.55
N SER A 56 1.59 3.86 -7.64
CA SER A 56 2.99 4.00 -7.99
C SER A 56 3.46 2.78 -8.79
N PRO A 57 4.14 2.98 -9.93
CA PRO A 57 4.74 1.88 -10.68
C PRO A 57 5.78 1.19 -9.80
N THR A 58 5.59 -0.10 -9.54
CA THR A 58 6.55 -0.88 -8.77
C THR A 58 7.51 -1.59 -9.72
N LYS A 59 8.82 -1.52 -9.44
CA LYS A 59 9.87 -2.20 -10.24
C LYS A 59 9.63 -3.70 -10.41
N THR A 60 8.97 -4.32 -9.43
CA THR A 60 8.58 -5.74 -9.45
C THR A 60 7.46 -6.07 -10.43
N LEU A 61 6.80 -5.07 -11.01
CA LEU A 61 5.68 -5.20 -11.92
C LEU A 61 6.01 -4.60 -13.29
N HIS A 62 7.29 -4.61 -13.71
CA HIS A 62 7.73 -4.06 -15.01
C HIS A 62 7.19 -2.64 -15.30
N GLU A 63 7.24 -1.75 -14.30
CA GLU A 63 6.74 -0.37 -14.38
C GLU A 63 5.22 -0.24 -14.56
N VAL A 64 4.48 -1.35 -14.48
CA VAL A 64 3.02 -1.34 -14.42
C VAL A 64 2.57 -1.02 -13.00
N THR A 65 1.53 -0.20 -12.90
CA THR A 65 0.88 0.13 -11.64
C THR A 65 0.11 -1.08 -11.10
N PRO A 66 0.25 -1.47 -9.81
CA PRO A 66 -0.47 -2.62 -9.23
C PRO A 66 -2.00 -2.56 -9.42
N GLY A 67 -2.59 -1.36 -9.36
CA GLY A 67 -4.02 -1.16 -9.64
C GLY A 67 -4.40 -1.39 -11.11
N ALA A 68 -3.50 -1.11 -12.05
CA ALA A 68 -3.73 -1.32 -13.48
C ALA A 68 -3.67 -2.81 -13.85
N GLU A 69 -2.64 -3.50 -13.36
CA GLU A 69 -2.47 -4.96 -13.51
C GLU A 69 -3.69 -5.70 -12.94
N TRP A 70 -4.13 -5.34 -11.73
CA TRP A 70 -5.28 -5.98 -11.11
C TRP A 70 -6.60 -5.71 -11.82
N SER A 71 -6.78 -4.50 -12.37
CA SER A 71 -8.02 -4.11 -13.04
C SER A 71 -8.06 -4.55 -14.51
N GLY A 72 -6.99 -5.17 -15.02
CA GLY A 72 -6.84 -5.52 -16.44
C GLY A 72 -6.87 -4.31 -17.39
N ARG A 73 -6.76 -3.08 -16.85
CA ARG A 73 -6.82 -1.86 -17.64
C ARG A 73 -5.40 -1.46 -18.02
N LYS A 74 -5.10 -1.45 -19.31
CA LYS A 74 -3.86 -0.84 -19.82
C LYS A 74 -3.85 0.65 -19.44
N PRO A 75 -2.74 1.20 -18.94
CA PRO A 75 -2.60 2.64 -18.86
C PRO A 75 -2.72 3.21 -20.28
N ALA A 76 -3.51 4.28 -20.43
CA ALA A 76 -3.68 5.00 -21.69
C ALA A 76 -2.39 5.75 -22.07
#